data_AF-A0A960YB85-F1
#
_entry.id   AF-A0A960YB85-F1
#
_cell.length_a   1.000
_cell.length_b   1.000
_cell.length_c   1.000
_cell.angle_alpha   90.00
_cell.angle_beta   90.00
_cell.angle_gamma   90.00
#
_symmetry.space_group_name_H-M   'P 1'
#
loop_
_entity.id
_entity.type
_entity.pdbx_description
1 polymer ?
#
loop_
_entity_poly.entity_id
_entity_poly.type
_entity_poly.pdbx_seq_one_letter_code
_entity_poly.pdbx_strand_id
1 'polypeptide(L)'
;IIVPVVAPIFEAYGMNLIWIGILLALNLQTSFLTPPFGFSLFYLRGVAPESIKTSDIYRGVVPFLLIQIFTLGVLILFPGIIKFGGV
;
A
#
# COMPACT_ATOMS: atom_id res chain seq x y z
N ILE A 1 -4.67 11.44 -7.82
CA ILE A 1 -5.89 12.28 -7.97
C ILE A 1 -6.34 12.85 -6.61
N ILE A 2 -6.49 12.03 -5.57
CA ILE A 2 -7.03 12.50 -4.27
C ILE A 2 -6.06 13.38 -3.46
N VAL A 3 -4.74 13.23 -3.64
CA VAL A 3 -3.70 13.89 -2.81
C VAL A 3 -3.83 15.41 -2.74
N PRO A 4 -3.96 16.17 -3.85
CA PRO A 4 -4.04 17.63 -3.79
C PRO A 4 -5.30 18.14 -3.07
N VAL A 5 -6.35 17.31 -2.99
CA VAL A 5 -7.61 17.65 -2.33
C VAL A 5 -7.51 17.45 -0.82
N VAL A 6 -6.86 16.37 -0.36
CA VAL A 6 -6.79 16.01 1.07
C VAL A 6 -5.57 16.59 1.78
N ALA A 7 -4.49 16.89 1.07
CA ALA A 7 -3.29 17.51 1.64
C ALA A 7 -3.56 18.81 2.41
N PRO A 8 -4.29 19.82 1.87
CA PRO A 8 -4.56 21.05 2.61
C PRO A 8 -5.44 20.81 3.86
N ILE A 9 -6.31 19.80 3.82
CA ILE A 9 -7.11 19.40 4.98
C ILE A 9 -6.19 18.88 6.08
N PHE A 10 -5.31 17.93 5.75
CA PHE A 10 -4.38 17.35 6.71
C PHE A 10 -3.39 18.36 7.29
N GLU A 11 -2.93 19.30 6.47
CA GLU A 11 -2.10 20.42 6.91
C GLU A 11 -2.85 21.35 7.87
N ALA A 12 -4.13 21.66 7.60
CA ALA A 12 -4.97 22.43 8.51
C ALA A 12 -5.19 21.75 9.88
N TYR A 13 -5.15 20.41 9.92
CA TYR A 13 -5.17 19.63 11.16
C TYR A 13 -3.79 19.44 11.80
N GLY A 14 -2.73 20.08 11.27
CA GLY A 14 -1.37 19.97 11.80
C GLY A 14 -0.74 18.59 11.64
N MET A 15 -1.24 17.76 10.71
CA MET A 15 -0.72 16.42 10.49
C MET A 15 0.52 16.44 9.60
N ASN A 16 1.45 15.53 9.88
CA ASN A 16 2.66 15.38 9.08
C ASN A 16 2.33 14.76 7.72
N LEU A 17 2.49 15.55 6.65
CA LEU A 17 2.19 15.12 5.29
C LEU A 17 3.09 14.00 4.76
N ILE A 18 4.31 13.84 5.30
CA ILE A 18 5.21 12.73 4.95
C ILE A 18 4.64 11.42 5.49
N TRP A 19 4.22 11.42 6.76
CA TRP A 19 3.58 10.25 7.38
C TRP A 19 2.31 9.85 6.62
N ILE A 20 1.45 10.82 6.29
CA ILE A 20 0.26 10.59 5.45
C ILE A 20 0.65 10.05 4.07
N GLY A 21 1.67 10.63 3.43
CA GLY A 21 2.15 10.21 2.12
C GLY A 21 2.63 8.76 2.10
N ILE A 22 3.33 8.33 3.15
CA ILE A 22 3.80 6.95 3.29
C ILE A 22 2.64 5.99 3.51
N LEU A 23 1.69 6.32 4.39
CA LEU A 23 0.49 5.50 4.58
C LEU A 23 -0.28 5.34 3.28
N LEU A 24 -0.45 6.43 2.53
CA LEU A 24 -1.11 6.39 1.24
C LEU A 24 -0.34 5.55 0.22
N ALA A 25 0.98 5.71 0.12
CA ALA A 25 1.82 4.96 -0.82
C ALA A 25 1.75 3.45 -0.53
N LEU A 26 1.87 3.04 0.74
CA LEU A 26 1.79 1.64 1.14
C LEU A 26 0.40 1.06 0.90
N ASN A 27 -0.67 1.81 1.18
CA ASN A 27 -2.04 1.38 0.93
C ASN A 27 -2.32 1.22 -0.58
N LEU A 28 -1.83 2.13 -1.41
CA LEU A 28 -1.95 2.04 -2.87
C LEU A 28 -1.19 0.84 -3.42
N GLN A 29 0.04 0.59 -2.97
CA GLN A 29 0.82 -0.58 -3.36
C GLN A 29 0.08 -1.88 -3.00
N THR A 30 -0.51 -1.96 -1.81
CA THR A 30 -1.33 -3.12 -1.39
C THR A 30 -2.53 -3.33 -2.31
N SER A 31 -3.17 -2.23 -2.72
CA SER A 31 -4.35 -2.27 -3.59
C SER A 31 -4.02 -2.82 -4.98
N PHE A 32 -2.83 -2.55 -5.52
CA PHE A 32 -2.36 -3.12 -6.79
C PHE A 32 -2.15 -4.65 -6.74
N LEU A 33 -2.06 -5.21 -5.55
CA LEU A 33 -1.81 -6.62 -5.28
C LEU A 33 -3.04 -7.39 -4.81
N THR A 34 -4.22 -6.75 -4.70
CA THR A 34 -5.44 -7.38 -4.19
C THR A 34 -6.60 -7.18 -5.18
N PRO A 35 -7.34 -8.23 -5.57
CA PRO A 35 -8.58 -8.06 -6.35
C PRO A 35 -9.60 -7.20 -5.58
N PRO A 36 -10.35 -6.28 -6.21
CA PRO A 36 -10.55 -6.09 -7.66
C PRO A 36 -9.54 -5.15 -8.35
N PHE A 37 -8.70 -4.42 -7.59
CA PHE A 37 -7.71 -3.47 -8.12
C PHE A 37 -6.33 -4.09 -8.39
N GLY A 38 -6.28 -5.42 -8.47
CA GLY A 38 -5.09 -6.26 -8.61
C GLY A 38 -4.45 -6.21 -10.00
N PHE A 39 -4.21 -5.02 -10.56
CA PHE A 39 -3.62 -4.89 -11.91
C PHE A 39 -2.32 -5.68 -12.07
N SER A 40 -1.47 -5.73 -11.05
CA SER A 40 -0.25 -6.53 -11.08
C SER A 40 -0.56 -8.03 -11.14
N LEU A 41 -1.60 -8.50 -10.44
CA LEU A 41 -2.03 -9.90 -10.50
C LEU A 41 -2.62 -10.25 -11.87
N PHE A 42 -3.42 -9.36 -12.45
CA PHE A 42 -4.01 -9.57 -13.77
C PHE A 42 -2.96 -9.50 -14.88
N TYR A 43 -1.97 -8.62 -14.74
CA TYR A 43 -0.80 -8.58 -15.61
C TYR A 43 -0.04 -9.91 -15.57
N LEU A 44 0.26 -10.43 -14.37
CA LEU A 44 0.91 -11.72 -14.19
C LEU A 44 0.09 -12.86 -14.78
N ARG A 45 -1.24 -12.85 -14.62
CA ARG A 45 -2.12 -13.85 -15.24
C ARG A 45 -2.13 -13.76 -16.77
N GLY A 46 -1.99 -12.57 -17.34
CA GLY A 46 -1.93 -12.34 -18.79
C GLY A 46 -0.67 -12.91 -19.46
N VAL A 47 0.46 -12.95 -18.74
CA VAL A 47 1.72 -13.51 -19.24
C VAL A 47 2.01 -14.93 -18.76
N ALA A 48 1.29 -15.41 -17.75
CA ALA A 48 1.51 -16.73 -17.16
C ALA A 48 0.98 -17.87 -18.06
N PRO A 49 1.76 -18.96 -18.23
CA PRO A 49 1.31 -20.15 -18.94
C PRO A 49 -0.01 -20.72 -18.39
N GLU A 50 -0.73 -21.50 -19.19
CA GLU A 50 -1.99 -22.15 -18.78
C GLU A 50 -1.81 -23.15 -17.63
N SER A 51 -0.60 -23.69 -17.45
CA SER A 51 -0.26 -24.57 -16.33
C SER A 51 -0.30 -23.88 -14.97
N ILE A 52 -0.19 -22.55 -14.92
CA ILE A 52 -0.24 -21.76 -13.68
C ILE A 52 -1.66 -21.27 -13.46
N LYS A 53 -2.31 -21.73 -12.39
CA LYS A 53 -3.67 -21.32 -12.08
C LYS A 53 -3.67 -19.93 -11.44
N THR A 54 -4.76 -19.18 -11.62
CA THR A 54 -4.96 -17.88 -10.93
C THR A 54 -4.80 -18.01 -9.41
N SER A 55 -5.20 -19.15 -8.84
CA SER A 55 -5.03 -19.45 -7.42
C SER A 55 -3.56 -19.46 -6.97
N ASP A 56 -2.65 -19.86 -7.85
CA ASP A 56 -1.21 -19.96 -7.52
C ASP A 56 -0.60 -18.56 -7.47
N ILE A 57 -1.00 -17.68 -8.40
CA ILE A 57 -0.64 -16.26 -8.40
C ILE A 57 -1.16 -15.58 -7.13
N TYR A 58 -2.40 -15.84 -6.74
CA TYR A 58 -2.99 -15.25 -5.54
C TYR A 58 -2.34 -15.78 -4.27
N ARG A 59 -2.03 -17.08 -4.19
CA ARG A 59 -1.29 -17.63 -3.04
C ARG A 59 0.13 -17.06 -2.95
N GLY A 60 0.77 -16.82 -4.09
CA GLY A 60 2.11 -16.22 -4.15
C GLY A 60 2.16 -14.80 -3.59
N VAL A 61 1.09 -14.01 -3.71
CA VAL A 61 1.07 -12.62 -3.21
C VAL A 61 0.72 -12.51 -1.72
N VAL A 62 0.07 -13.52 -1.14
CA VAL A 62 -0.39 -13.50 0.26
C VAL A 62 0.74 -13.18 1.26
N PRO A 63 1.93 -13.81 1.21
CA PRO A 63 3.02 -13.48 2.13
C PRO A 63 3.43 -12.00 2.07
N PHE A 64 3.47 -11.44 0.87
CA PHE A 64 3.78 -10.02 0.68
C PHE A 64 2.69 -9.12 1.26
N LEU A 65 1.42 -9.50 1.06
CA LEU A 65 0.27 -8.78 1.61
C LEU A 65 0.28 -8.75 3.15
N LEU A 66 0.68 -9.86 3.78
CA LEU A 66 0.81 -9.94 5.24
C LEU A 66 1.89 -8.99 5.77
N ILE A 67 3.06 -8.95 5.11
CA ILE A 67 4.14 -8.02 5.47
C ILE A 67 3.68 -6.57 5.30
N GLN A 68 2.91 -6.29 4.24
CA GLN A 68 2.41 -4.96 3.95
C GLN A 68 1.39 -4.48 4.99
N ILE A 69 0.44 -5.33 5.36
CA ILE A 69 -0.55 -5.05 6.42
C ILE A 69 0.14 -4.88 7.77
N PHE A 70 1.11 -5.74 8.08
CA PHE A 70 1.91 -5.62 9.29
C PHE A 70 2.64 -4.27 9.35
N THR A 71 3.32 -3.89 8.27
CA THR A 71 4.02 -2.61 8.15
C THR A 71 3.06 -1.45 8.31
N LEU A 72 1.91 -1.49 7.65
CA LEU A 72 0.87 -0.45 7.77
C LEU A 72 0.38 -0.33 9.22
N GLY A 73 0.12 -1.45 9.89
CA GLY A 73 -0.27 -1.50 11.29
C GLY A 73 0.80 -0.87 12.21
N VAL A 74 2.07 -1.20 12.00
CA VAL A 74 3.18 -0.61 12.76
C VAL A 74 3.25 0.90 12.55
N LEU A 75 3.11 1.40 11.32
CA LEU A 75 3.19 2.84 11.04
C LEU A 75 2.00 3.64 11.58
N ILE A 76 0.82 3.02 11.67
CA ILE A 76 -0.36 3.63 12.27
C ILE A 76 -0.23 3.67 13.80
N LEU A 77 0.20 2.57 14.42
CA LEU A 77 0.33 2.47 15.88
C LEU A 77 1.55 3.24 16.42
N PHE A 78 2.61 3.35 15.63
CA PHE A 78 3.86 4.00 16.01
C PHE A 78 4.25 5.07 14.97
N PRO A 79 3.47 6.16 14.84
CA PRO A 79 3.76 7.22 13.87
C PRO A 79 5.12 7.89 14.10
N GLY A 80 5.65 7.81 15.34
CA GLY A 80 6.97 8.31 15.71
C GLY A 80 8.15 7.63 14.99
N ILE A 81 7.96 6.45 14.38
CA ILE A 81 8.98 5.77 13.58
C ILE A 81 9.36 6.60 12.34
N ILE A 82 8.39 7.36 11.79
CA ILE A 82 8.60 8.20 10.61
C ILE A 82 8.96 9.64 10.99
N LYS A 83 9.58 9.87 12.15
CA LYS A 83 10.22 11.15 12.44
C LYS A 83 11.57 11.21 11.74
N PHE A 84 11.58 11.65 10.49
CA PHE A 84 12.83 12.00 9.83
C PHE A 84 13.28 13.39 10.30
N GLY A 85 14.19 13.42 11.29
CA GLY A 85 14.85 14.62 11.77
C GLY A 85 14.07 15.39 12.83
N GLY A 86 14.67 15.56 14.01
CA GLY A 86 14.31 16.67 14.87
C GLY A 86 14.80 17.96 14.23
N VAL A 87 13.90 18.69 13.59
CA VAL A 87 13.90 20.16 13.48
C VAL A 87 12.45 20.60 13.39
#